data_AF-A0A4C3BDD9-F1
#
_entry.id   AF-A0A4C3BDD9-F1
#
_cell.length_a   1.000
_cell.length_b   1.000
_cell.length_c   1.000
_cell.angle_alpha   90.00
_cell.angle_beta   90.00
_cell.angle_gamma   90.00
#
_symmetry.space_group_name_H-M   'P 1'
#
loop_
_entity.id
_entity.type
_entity.pdbx_description
1 polymer ?
#
loop_
_entity_poly.entity_id
_entity_poly.type
_entity_poly.pdbx_seq_one_letter_code
_entity_poly.pdbx_strand_id
1 'polypeptide(L)'
;MLAATPKAVKAAYDLANGKYTAQDATTAQKGIVQLSSATNSTSEVLAATPKAVKAAYDLANGKQAADATLTALAALATAADKLPYFTGVDRAALTALTSVGRAILGKTSTQGVLDYLGLGEAAKRNVGNGENQIPDMSFWTVTGGNGNFVIRQPDGLIIQMVTVSISGPVAMNGMTDNAYAITGSNKSYIATATLPFVFPNKVLGVIPLVSTTAYGGVYSNITGSYATAACSFAAVRGNNTIVFKVDKPLNAAFPSDTSVSALIIGR
;
A
#
# COMPACT_ATOMS: atom_id res chain seq x y z
N MET A 1 -115.58 -4.89 28.54
CA MET A 1 -114.35 -4.93 27.72
C MET A 1 -114.77 -5.24 26.28
N LEU A 2 -114.48 -4.35 25.33
CA LEU A 2 -114.72 -4.61 23.91
C LEU A 2 -113.54 -5.40 23.36
N ALA A 3 -113.76 -6.62 22.85
CA ALA A 3 -112.68 -7.43 22.27
C ALA A 3 -112.47 -7.09 20.79
N ALA A 4 -111.21 -7.07 20.34
CA ALA A 4 -110.89 -6.85 18.93
C ALA A 4 -111.43 -7.99 18.05
N THR A 5 -111.93 -7.66 16.85
CA THR A 5 -112.41 -8.67 15.91
C THR A 5 -111.24 -9.44 15.28
N PRO A 6 -111.37 -10.74 14.99
CA PRO A 6 -110.31 -11.52 14.34
C PRO A 6 -109.80 -10.90 13.03
N LYS A 7 -110.67 -10.21 12.27
CA LYS A 7 -110.30 -9.49 11.04
C LYS A 7 -109.37 -8.30 11.31
N ALA A 8 -109.62 -7.53 12.37
CA ALA A 8 -108.76 -6.41 12.75
C ALA A 8 -107.39 -6.91 13.26
N VAL A 9 -107.37 -8.00 14.02
CA VAL A 9 -106.13 -8.65 14.49
C VAL A 9 -105.31 -9.17 13.30
N LYS A 10 -105.95 -9.82 12.32
CA LYS A 10 -105.28 -10.30 11.10
C LYS A 10 -104.74 -9.15 10.24
N ALA A 11 -105.50 -8.08 10.06
CA ALA A 11 -105.04 -6.92 9.29
C ALA A 11 -103.83 -6.23 9.95
N ALA A 12 -103.82 -6.12 11.28
CA ALA A 12 -102.68 -5.61 12.03
C ALA A 12 -101.46 -6.53 11.91
N TYR A 13 -101.66 -7.86 11.99
CA TYR A 13 -100.60 -8.85 11.79
C TYR A 13 -100.01 -8.77 10.38
N ASP A 14 -100.83 -8.75 9.33
CA ASP A 14 -100.38 -8.68 7.95
C ASP A 14 -99.64 -7.35 7.66
N LEU A 15 -100.12 -6.23 8.21
CA LEU A 15 -99.46 -4.93 8.12
C LEU A 15 -98.11 -4.93 8.85
N ALA A 16 -98.04 -5.52 10.05
CA ALA A 16 -96.79 -5.66 10.79
C ALA A 16 -95.83 -6.58 10.02
N ASN A 17 -96.29 -7.74 9.57
CA ASN A 17 -95.47 -8.71 8.84
C ASN A 17 -94.88 -8.10 7.56
N GLY A 18 -95.64 -7.29 6.81
CA GLY A 18 -95.14 -6.57 5.64
C GLY A 18 -94.21 -5.40 5.95
N LYS A 19 -94.38 -4.71 7.09
CA LYS A 19 -93.47 -3.62 7.52
C LYS A 19 -92.16 -4.12 8.12
N TYR A 20 -92.15 -5.33 8.69
CA TYR A 20 -91.01 -5.90 9.40
C TYR A 20 -90.29 -7.01 8.63
N THR A 21 -90.71 -7.36 7.41
CA THR A 21 -89.90 -8.16 6.49
C THR A 21 -88.65 -7.39 6.07
N ALA A 22 -87.47 -7.86 6.49
CA ALA A 22 -86.20 -7.28 6.11
C ALA A 22 -86.02 -7.38 4.59
N GLN A 23 -85.73 -6.24 3.95
CA GLN A 23 -85.33 -6.22 2.54
C GLN A 23 -83.82 -6.38 2.42
N ASP A 24 -83.38 -6.95 1.31
CA ASP A 24 -81.95 -7.08 1.00
C ASP A 24 -81.30 -5.70 0.85
N ALA A 25 -80.11 -5.57 1.43
CA ALA A 25 -79.31 -4.37 1.29
C ALA A 25 -78.63 -4.34 -0.09
N THR A 26 -78.65 -3.19 -0.76
CA THR A 26 -77.92 -2.96 -2.01
C THR A 26 -77.17 -1.62 -1.95
N THR A 27 -76.45 -1.27 -3.02
CA THR A 27 -75.80 0.05 -3.10
C THR A 27 -76.79 1.20 -3.34
N ALA A 28 -77.97 0.91 -3.89
CA ALA A 28 -79.01 1.90 -4.19
C ALA A 28 -80.16 1.89 -3.17
N GLN A 29 -80.43 0.74 -2.55
CA GLN A 29 -81.54 0.52 -1.64
C GLN A 29 -81.06 0.11 -0.25
N LYS A 30 -81.61 0.75 0.78
CA LYS A 30 -81.37 0.41 2.17
C LYS A 30 -82.24 -0.78 2.58
N GLY A 31 -81.61 -1.81 3.12
CA GLY A 31 -82.27 -2.86 3.90
C GLY A 31 -82.27 -2.46 5.38
N ILE A 32 -81.55 -3.22 6.21
CA ILE A 32 -81.16 -2.77 7.57
C ILE A 32 -80.04 -1.73 7.47
N VAL A 33 -79.04 -2.01 6.65
CA VAL A 33 -77.96 -1.11 6.25
C VAL A 33 -77.97 -0.91 4.73
N GLN A 34 -77.30 0.12 4.22
CA GLN A 34 -77.06 0.28 2.79
C GLN A 34 -75.61 -0.11 2.48
N LEU A 35 -75.38 -0.71 1.31
CA LEU A 35 -74.04 -1.16 0.91
C LEU A 35 -73.28 -0.03 0.20
N SER A 36 -71.94 -0.06 0.29
CA SER A 36 -71.06 0.81 -0.48
C SER A 36 -69.92 0.01 -1.09
N SER A 37 -69.63 0.30 -2.36
CA SER A 37 -68.46 -0.26 -3.06
C SER A 37 -67.27 0.71 -3.12
N ALA A 38 -67.33 1.83 -2.40
CA ALA A 38 -66.20 2.76 -2.29
C ALA A 38 -65.13 2.18 -1.37
N THR A 39 -63.86 2.32 -1.76
CA THR A 39 -62.69 1.85 -0.99
C THR A 39 -62.12 2.90 -0.04
N ASN A 40 -62.64 4.12 -0.09
CA ASN A 40 -62.25 5.28 0.72
C ASN A 40 -63.45 5.92 1.44
N SER A 41 -64.54 5.16 1.64
CA SER A 41 -65.72 5.65 2.34
C SER A 41 -65.39 5.97 3.80
N THR A 42 -65.71 7.19 4.23
CA THR A 42 -65.65 7.61 5.65
C THR A 42 -66.97 7.40 6.39
N SER A 43 -67.98 6.82 5.73
CA SER A 43 -69.31 6.61 6.30
C SER A 43 -69.30 5.50 7.35
N GLU A 44 -69.82 5.80 8.54
CA GLU A 44 -70.00 4.82 9.63
C GLU A 44 -71.36 4.09 9.57
N VAL A 45 -72.25 4.47 8.64
CA VAL A 45 -73.62 3.92 8.52
C VAL A 45 -73.81 2.99 7.31
N LEU A 46 -72.79 2.86 6.46
CA LEU A 46 -72.81 2.01 5.27
C LEU A 46 -71.92 0.79 5.47
N ALA A 47 -72.36 -0.37 4.99
CA ALA A 47 -71.54 -1.60 5.01
C ALA A 47 -70.73 -1.75 3.71
N ALA A 48 -69.48 -2.22 3.81
CA ALA A 48 -68.63 -2.45 2.64
C ALA A 48 -69.04 -3.69 1.84
N THR A 49 -68.98 -3.64 0.51
CA THR A 49 -69.17 -4.82 -0.35
C THR A 49 -67.89 -5.67 -0.46
N PRO A 50 -68.00 -6.99 -0.76
CA PRO A 50 -66.83 -7.82 -1.08
C PRO A 50 -65.98 -7.26 -2.23
N LYS A 51 -66.61 -6.56 -3.19
CA LYS A 51 -65.90 -5.87 -4.28
C LYS A 51 -64.98 -4.77 -3.75
N ALA A 52 -65.43 -3.95 -2.81
CA ALA A 52 -64.59 -2.92 -2.18
C ALA A 52 -63.44 -3.55 -1.37
N VAL A 53 -63.73 -4.59 -0.59
CA VAL A 53 -62.72 -5.31 0.20
C VAL A 53 -61.66 -5.93 -0.70
N LYS A 54 -62.07 -6.61 -1.79
CA LYS A 54 -61.14 -7.17 -2.76
C LYS A 54 -60.30 -6.10 -3.43
N ALA A 55 -60.90 -4.97 -3.85
CA ALA A 55 -60.16 -3.88 -4.47
C ALA A 55 -59.12 -3.26 -3.51
N ALA A 56 -59.45 -3.09 -2.22
CA ALA A 56 -58.52 -2.63 -1.22
C ALA A 56 -57.39 -3.65 -0.94
N TYR A 57 -57.73 -4.94 -0.87
CA TYR A 57 -56.75 -6.02 -0.70
C TYR A 57 -55.80 -6.11 -1.89
N ASP A 58 -56.32 -6.13 -3.12
CA ASP A 58 -55.52 -6.19 -4.35
C ASP A 58 -54.57 -4.98 -4.43
N LEU A 59 -55.05 -3.78 -4.06
CA LEU A 59 -54.22 -2.57 -4.00
C LEU A 59 -53.10 -2.71 -2.97
N ALA A 60 -53.40 -3.19 -1.75
CA ALA A 60 -52.43 -3.39 -0.68
C ALA A 60 -51.40 -4.48 -1.04
N ASN A 61 -51.85 -5.59 -1.65
CA ASN A 61 -51.00 -6.68 -2.11
C ASN A 61 -50.07 -6.25 -3.26
N GLY A 62 -50.41 -5.20 -4.00
CA GLY A 62 -49.56 -4.58 -5.01
C GLY A 62 -48.58 -3.54 -4.46
N LYS A 63 -48.60 -3.21 -3.16
CA LYS A 63 -47.65 -2.30 -2.53
C LYS A 63 -46.48 -3.06 -1.91
N GLN A 64 -45.36 -2.36 -1.79
CA GLN A 64 -44.24 -2.83 -0.98
C GLN A 64 -44.63 -2.87 0.49
N ALA A 65 -44.20 -3.90 1.22
CA ALA A 65 -44.39 -3.98 2.66
C ALA A 65 -43.71 -2.79 3.36
N ALA A 66 -44.30 -2.34 4.47
CA ALA A 66 -43.70 -1.29 5.28
C ALA A 66 -42.34 -1.76 5.81
N ASP A 67 -41.28 -1.03 5.44
CA ASP A 67 -39.90 -1.32 5.81
C ASP A 67 -39.21 -0.02 6.24
N ALA A 68 -38.59 -0.05 7.41
CA ALA A 68 -38.02 1.13 8.03
C ALA A 68 -36.76 1.62 7.29
N THR A 69 -35.98 0.71 6.69
CA THR A 69 -34.81 1.06 5.87
C THR A 69 -35.22 1.74 4.57
N LEU A 70 -36.27 1.26 3.90
CA LEU A 70 -36.81 1.91 2.71
C LEU A 70 -37.44 3.26 3.02
N THR A 71 -38.12 3.37 4.16
CA THR A 71 -38.63 4.65 4.67
C THR A 71 -37.49 5.64 4.89
N ALA A 72 -36.37 5.19 5.47
CA ALA A 72 -35.19 6.03 5.70
C ALA A 72 -34.55 6.51 4.39
N LEU A 73 -34.46 5.65 3.37
CA LEU A 73 -33.94 6.02 2.04
C LEU A 73 -34.89 6.99 1.31
N ALA A 74 -36.20 6.76 1.39
CA ALA A 74 -37.21 7.61 0.77
C ALA A 74 -37.31 9.00 1.42
N ALA A 75 -36.91 9.12 2.69
CA ALA A 75 -36.90 10.38 3.43
C ALA A 75 -35.68 11.28 3.13
N LEU A 76 -34.68 10.81 2.38
CA LEU A 76 -33.50 11.61 2.05
C LEU A 76 -33.85 12.76 1.10
N ALA A 77 -33.40 13.98 1.44
CA ALA A 77 -33.59 15.15 0.58
C ALA A 77 -32.86 14.97 -0.77
N THR A 78 -33.57 15.10 -1.88
CA THR A 78 -32.96 14.99 -3.21
C THR A 78 -32.01 16.16 -3.45
N ALA A 79 -30.78 15.87 -3.84
CA ALA A 79 -29.75 16.87 -4.14
C ALA A 79 -28.71 16.32 -5.12
N ALA A 80 -28.19 17.19 -5.97
CA ALA A 80 -27.06 16.86 -6.84
C ALA A 80 -25.80 16.58 -6.01
N ASP A 81 -24.88 15.79 -6.59
CA ASP A 81 -23.57 15.52 -6.01
C ASP A 81 -23.61 14.95 -4.57
N LYS A 82 -24.64 14.16 -4.24
CA LYS A 82 -24.77 13.45 -2.96
C LYS A 82 -24.73 11.94 -3.13
N LEU A 83 -24.22 11.26 -2.10
CA LEU A 83 -24.23 9.80 -1.98
C LEU A 83 -24.97 9.40 -0.69
N PRO A 84 -26.03 8.58 -0.77
CA PRO A 84 -26.66 7.95 0.40
C PRO A 84 -25.71 6.99 1.12
N TYR A 85 -25.74 7.02 2.45
CA TYR A 85 -25.06 6.05 3.31
C TYR A 85 -25.85 5.83 4.60
N PHE A 86 -25.69 4.66 5.23
CA PHE A 86 -26.36 4.34 6.48
C PHE A 86 -25.56 4.87 7.68
N THR A 87 -26.26 5.47 8.64
CA THR A 87 -25.69 5.97 9.92
C THR A 87 -26.06 5.10 11.11
N GLY A 88 -26.85 4.05 10.87
CA GLY A 88 -27.33 3.08 11.85
C GLY A 88 -28.44 2.21 11.24
N VAL A 89 -28.98 1.30 12.04
CA VAL A 89 -30.17 0.51 11.65
C VAL A 89 -31.31 1.49 11.35
N ASP A 90 -31.95 1.33 10.19
CA ASP A 90 -33.07 2.15 9.71
C ASP A 90 -32.80 3.66 9.67
N ARG A 91 -31.53 4.06 9.47
CA ARG A 91 -31.11 5.46 9.38
C ARG A 91 -30.18 5.67 8.20
N ALA A 92 -30.56 6.57 7.30
CA ALA A 92 -29.74 6.98 6.18
C ALA A 92 -29.41 8.48 6.26
N ALA A 93 -28.30 8.87 5.67
CA ALA A 93 -27.89 10.26 5.51
C ALA A 93 -27.22 10.44 4.14
N LEU A 94 -26.95 11.70 3.78
CA LEU A 94 -26.25 12.06 2.55
C LEU A 94 -24.87 12.62 2.88
N THR A 95 -23.88 12.22 2.09
CA THR A 95 -22.57 12.86 2.06
C THR A 95 -22.32 13.49 0.70
N ALA A 96 -21.44 14.49 0.61
CA ALA A 96 -21.05 15.05 -0.68
C ALA A 96 -20.19 14.05 -1.45
N LEU A 97 -20.50 13.83 -2.73
CA LEU A 97 -19.71 13.02 -3.64
C LEU A 97 -19.14 13.91 -4.73
N THR A 98 -17.82 14.11 -4.71
CA THR A 98 -17.13 15.00 -5.66
C THR A 98 -17.09 14.41 -7.07
N SER A 99 -16.83 15.25 -8.07
CA SER A 99 -16.58 14.81 -9.45
C SER A 99 -15.41 13.83 -9.54
N VAL A 100 -14.36 14.04 -8.73
CA VAL A 100 -13.20 13.14 -8.61
C VAL A 100 -13.63 11.77 -8.07
N GLY A 101 -14.42 11.74 -6.98
CA GLY A 101 -14.96 10.51 -6.43
C GLY A 101 -15.80 9.73 -7.44
N ARG A 102 -16.68 10.41 -8.18
CA ARG A 102 -17.47 9.80 -9.27
C ARG A 102 -16.59 9.25 -10.39
N ALA A 103 -15.55 9.98 -10.78
CA ALA A 103 -14.65 9.55 -11.83
C ALA A 103 -13.88 8.27 -11.46
N ILE A 104 -13.47 8.14 -10.20
CA ILE A 104 -12.78 6.94 -9.69
C ILE A 104 -13.77 5.76 -9.58
N LEU A 105 -14.94 5.95 -8.97
CA LEU A 105 -15.95 4.91 -8.82
C LEU A 105 -16.49 4.41 -10.17
N GLY A 106 -16.45 5.25 -11.21
CA GLY A 106 -16.86 4.91 -12.57
C GLY A 106 -15.82 4.13 -13.38
N LYS A 107 -14.62 3.87 -12.85
CA LYS A 107 -13.60 3.08 -13.57
C LYS A 107 -13.91 1.59 -13.48
N THR A 108 -13.75 0.89 -14.60
CA THR A 108 -14.01 -0.55 -14.73
C THR A 108 -12.77 -1.42 -14.48
N SER A 109 -11.60 -0.81 -14.26
CA SER A 109 -10.35 -1.52 -14.01
C SER A 109 -9.41 -0.71 -13.14
N THR A 110 -8.48 -1.40 -12.45
CA THR A 110 -7.40 -0.75 -11.70
C THR A 110 -6.55 0.15 -12.59
N GLN A 111 -6.24 -0.28 -13.82
CA GLN A 111 -5.48 0.53 -14.77
C GLN A 111 -6.21 1.85 -15.09
N GLY A 112 -7.53 1.82 -15.27
CA GLY A 112 -8.31 3.04 -15.49
C GLY A 112 -8.32 4.01 -14.30
N VAL A 113 -8.14 3.50 -13.07
CA VAL A 113 -7.93 4.33 -11.87
C VAL A 113 -6.51 4.93 -11.89
N LEU A 114 -5.49 4.12 -12.19
CA LEU A 114 -4.10 4.59 -12.29
C LEU A 114 -3.96 5.69 -13.35
N ASP A 115 -4.55 5.51 -14.53
CA ASP A 115 -4.54 6.49 -15.63
C ASP A 115 -5.21 7.80 -15.21
N TYR A 116 -6.34 7.72 -14.50
CA TYR A 116 -7.04 8.91 -14.00
C TYR A 116 -6.24 9.69 -12.97
N LEU A 117 -5.49 8.99 -12.13
CA LEU A 117 -4.57 9.59 -11.17
C LEU A 117 -3.26 10.07 -11.81
N GLY A 118 -3.02 9.75 -13.10
CA GLY A 118 -1.77 10.07 -13.80
C GLY A 118 -0.58 9.25 -13.31
N LEU A 119 -0.82 8.06 -12.74
CA LEU A 119 0.23 7.19 -12.21
C LEU A 119 0.90 6.42 -13.35
N GLY A 120 2.20 6.66 -13.54
CA GLY A 120 3.02 5.95 -14.53
C GLY A 120 3.50 4.58 -14.08
N GLU A 121 4.25 3.89 -14.94
CA GLU A 121 4.77 2.54 -14.69
C GLU A 121 5.64 2.43 -13.43
N ALA A 122 6.32 3.51 -13.02
CA ALA A 122 7.10 3.52 -11.79
C ALA A 122 6.26 3.24 -10.54
N ALA A 123 5.02 3.74 -10.49
CA ALA A 123 4.11 3.52 -9.35
C ALA A 123 3.65 2.05 -9.22
N LYS A 124 3.86 1.23 -10.27
CA LYS A 124 3.51 -0.19 -10.32
C LYS A 124 4.69 -1.09 -9.93
N ARG A 125 5.89 -0.53 -9.72
CA ARG A 125 7.13 -1.30 -9.49
C ARG A 125 7.52 -1.29 -8.02
N ASN A 126 8.04 -2.43 -7.55
CA ASN A 126 8.62 -2.53 -6.21
C ASN A 126 9.97 -1.80 -6.14
N VAL A 127 10.38 -1.41 -4.93
CA VAL A 127 11.73 -0.89 -4.66
C VAL A 127 12.67 -2.05 -4.33
N GLY A 128 13.85 -2.10 -4.93
CA GLY A 128 14.85 -3.15 -4.69
C GLY A 128 15.95 -3.24 -5.74
N ASN A 129 16.51 -4.43 -5.95
CA ASN A 129 17.61 -4.72 -6.86
C ASN A 129 17.29 -5.76 -7.95
N GLY A 130 16.03 -6.20 -8.05
CA GLY A 130 15.56 -7.16 -9.05
C GLY A 130 15.16 -6.51 -10.38
N GLU A 131 14.93 -7.35 -11.38
CA GLU A 131 14.44 -6.92 -12.69
C GLU A 131 13.07 -6.21 -12.55
N ASN A 132 12.87 -5.14 -13.34
CA ASN A 132 11.66 -4.32 -13.30
C ASN A 132 11.34 -3.67 -11.94
N GLN A 133 12.34 -3.50 -11.06
CA GLN A 133 12.22 -2.71 -9.83
C GLN A 133 12.74 -1.29 -9.99
N ILE A 134 12.26 -0.38 -9.14
CA ILE A 134 12.92 0.92 -8.94
C ILE A 134 14.13 0.68 -8.03
N PRO A 135 15.35 1.11 -8.42
CA PRO A 135 16.54 0.90 -7.61
C PRO A 135 16.39 1.47 -6.20
N ASP A 136 16.65 0.64 -5.18
CA ASP A 136 16.75 1.16 -3.82
C ASP A 136 17.96 2.11 -3.71
N MET A 137 17.69 3.36 -3.30
CA MET A 137 18.71 4.39 -3.13
C MET A 137 19.72 4.05 -2.03
N SER A 138 19.39 3.14 -1.12
CA SER A 138 20.30 2.65 -0.06
C SER A 138 21.52 1.91 -0.60
N PHE A 139 21.47 1.40 -1.85
CA PHE A 139 22.64 0.83 -2.48
C PHE A 139 23.69 1.91 -2.76
N TRP A 140 23.27 3.06 -3.29
CA TRP A 140 24.15 4.15 -3.71
C TRP A 140 24.78 4.96 -2.57
N THR A 141 24.52 4.62 -1.31
CA THR A 141 25.15 5.31 -0.17
C THR A 141 26.64 4.99 -0.09
N VAL A 142 27.49 6.02 -0.11
CA VAL A 142 28.92 5.88 0.20
C VAL A 142 29.08 5.80 1.71
N THR A 143 29.60 4.70 2.22
CA THR A 143 29.91 4.54 3.66
C THR A 143 31.42 4.55 3.87
N GLY A 144 31.93 5.32 4.82
CA GLY A 144 33.37 5.38 5.15
C GLY A 144 33.88 6.77 5.55
N GLY A 145 35.19 6.89 5.74
CA GLY A 145 35.92 8.10 6.13
C GLY A 145 37.43 7.86 6.14
N ASN A 146 38.24 8.92 6.20
CA ASN A 146 39.71 8.87 6.26
C ASN A 146 40.37 7.99 5.17
N GLY A 147 40.00 8.20 3.90
CA GLY A 147 40.58 7.45 2.77
C GLY A 147 40.00 6.04 2.57
N ASN A 148 38.98 5.66 3.34
CA ASN A 148 38.21 4.42 3.13
C ASN A 148 36.79 4.76 2.64
N PHE A 149 36.26 3.98 1.71
CA PHE A 149 34.85 4.09 1.31
C PHE A 149 34.30 2.77 0.79
N VAL A 150 32.98 2.60 0.82
CA VAL A 150 32.24 1.50 0.21
C VAL A 150 31.08 2.07 -0.57
N ILE A 151 30.97 1.68 -1.84
CA ILE A 151 29.84 1.95 -2.72
C ILE A 151 29.24 0.60 -3.09
N ARG A 152 27.94 0.45 -2.92
CA ARG A 152 27.20 -0.72 -3.40
C ARG A 152 26.35 -0.26 -4.58
N GLN A 153 26.31 -1.05 -5.63
CA GLN A 153 25.46 -0.76 -6.77
C GLN A 153 24.24 -1.69 -6.72
N PRO A 154 23.09 -1.26 -7.27
CA PRO A 154 21.89 -2.11 -7.31
C PRO A 154 22.12 -3.41 -8.06
N ASP A 155 23.05 -3.47 -9.00
CA ASP A 155 23.37 -4.71 -9.70
C ASP A 155 24.16 -5.70 -8.82
N GLY A 156 24.60 -5.28 -7.63
CA GLY A 156 25.42 -6.07 -6.71
C GLY A 156 26.92 -5.85 -6.89
N LEU A 157 27.36 -4.96 -7.79
CA LEU A 157 28.75 -4.51 -7.82
C LEU A 157 29.07 -3.73 -6.54
N ILE A 158 30.20 -4.04 -5.94
CA ILE A 158 30.68 -3.39 -4.73
C ILE A 158 32.05 -2.80 -5.08
N ILE A 159 32.24 -1.53 -4.74
CA ILE A 159 33.49 -0.80 -4.90
C ILE A 159 33.94 -0.33 -3.53
N GLN A 160 35.14 -0.70 -3.10
CA GLN A 160 35.67 -0.35 -1.79
C GLN A 160 37.06 0.26 -1.90
N MET A 161 37.35 1.27 -1.10
CA MET A 161 38.72 1.72 -0.84
C MET A 161 39.09 1.36 0.59
N VAL A 162 40.27 0.76 0.76
CA VAL A 162 40.88 0.54 2.07
C VAL A 162 42.24 1.19 2.12
N THR A 163 42.61 1.78 3.26
CA THR A 163 43.90 2.43 3.51
C THR A 163 44.52 1.92 4.81
N VAL A 164 45.81 1.58 4.78
CA VAL A 164 46.60 1.12 5.92
C VAL A 164 47.85 2.00 6.06
N SER A 165 48.03 2.59 7.23
CA SER A 165 49.25 3.34 7.57
C SER A 165 50.41 2.37 7.85
N ILE A 166 51.57 2.63 7.25
CA ILE A 166 52.79 1.81 7.41
C ILE A 166 53.95 2.64 8.02
N SER A 167 53.61 3.67 8.80
CA SER A 167 54.56 4.64 9.35
C SER A 167 55.35 4.13 10.56
N GLY A 168 56.62 4.57 10.66
CA GLY A 168 57.46 4.43 11.86
C GLY A 168 58.72 3.56 11.68
N PRO A 169 59.70 3.68 12.60
CA PRO A 169 60.87 2.80 12.62
C PRO A 169 60.46 1.40 13.10
N VAL A 170 60.25 0.49 12.14
CA VAL A 170 60.12 -0.96 12.33
C VAL A 170 59.00 -1.41 13.29
N ALA A 171 57.89 -0.67 13.39
CA ALA A 171 56.64 -1.18 13.95
C ALA A 171 55.58 -1.17 12.85
N MET A 172 55.70 -2.16 11.97
CA MET A 172 54.81 -2.34 10.85
C MET A 172 53.44 -2.81 11.33
N ASN A 173 52.50 -1.89 11.50
CA ASN A 173 51.19 -2.20 12.07
C ASN A 173 50.45 -3.25 11.20
N GLY A 174 50.44 -4.50 11.64
CA GLY A 174 49.86 -5.64 10.93
C GLY A 174 50.75 -6.33 9.87
N MET A 175 52.02 -5.96 9.73
CA MET A 175 52.95 -6.65 8.81
C MET A 175 53.78 -7.67 9.58
N THR A 176 53.65 -8.95 9.22
CA THR A 176 54.57 -9.98 9.71
C THR A 176 55.90 -9.79 9.01
N ASP A 177 57.00 -9.68 9.78
CA ASP A 177 58.37 -9.60 9.26
C ASP A 177 58.83 -10.96 8.71
N ASN A 178 58.13 -11.44 7.68
CA ASN A 178 58.57 -12.57 6.87
C ASN A 178 59.45 -12.01 5.74
N ALA A 179 60.53 -11.32 6.12
CA ALA A 179 61.50 -10.76 5.20
C ALA A 179 62.24 -11.89 4.49
N TYR A 180 61.85 -12.20 3.25
CA TYR A 180 62.68 -13.01 2.36
C TYR A 180 63.65 -12.08 1.64
N ALA A 181 64.88 -12.00 2.14
CA ALA A 181 65.96 -11.28 1.47
C ALA A 181 66.36 -12.07 0.21
N ILE A 182 65.70 -11.80 -0.93
CA ILE A 182 66.21 -12.24 -2.22
C ILE A 182 67.39 -11.34 -2.53
N THR A 183 68.57 -11.94 -2.73
CA THR A 183 69.81 -11.25 -3.08
C THR A 183 69.56 -10.21 -4.19
N GLY A 184 69.47 -8.94 -3.76
CA GLY A 184 69.01 -7.78 -4.52
C GLY A 184 68.71 -6.64 -3.52
N SER A 185 68.95 -5.38 -3.90
CA SER A 185 69.09 -4.22 -3.00
C SER A 185 67.86 -3.78 -2.18
N ASN A 186 66.76 -4.53 -2.19
CA ASN A 186 65.47 -4.16 -1.58
C ASN A 186 65.00 -5.18 -0.54
N LYS A 187 64.36 -4.69 0.53
CA LYS A 187 63.57 -5.49 1.49
C LYS A 187 62.09 -5.45 1.09
N SER A 188 61.47 -6.63 1.00
CA SER A 188 60.03 -6.79 0.79
C SER A 188 59.30 -6.97 2.12
N TYR A 189 58.14 -6.34 2.24
CA TYR A 189 57.28 -6.45 3.41
C TYR A 189 55.83 -6.73 3.01
N ILE A 190 55.05 -7.33 3.92
CA ILE A 190 53.66 -7.74 3.66
C ILE A 190 52.70 -6.91 4.51
N ALA A 191 51.86 -6.06 3.89
CA ALA A 191 50.77 -5.40 4.60
C ALA A 191 49.45 -6.10 4.33
N THR A 192 48.58 -6.16 5.35
CA THR A 192 47.24 -6.74 5.21
C THR A 192 46.19 -5.72 5.62
N ALA A 193 45.13 -5.61 4.81
CA ALA A 193 43.96 -4.81 5.13
C ALA A 193 42.72 -5.69 5.18
N THR A 194 41.89 -5.48 6.20
CA THR A 194 40.56 -6.09 6.26
C THR A 194 39.57 -5.17 5.56
N LEU A 195 38.78 -5.71 4.64
CA LEU A 195 37.79 -4.95 3.92
C LEU A 195 36.63 -4.56 4.87
N PRO A 196 36.10 -3.33 4.74
CA PRO A 196 34.93 -2.92 5.52
C PRO A 196 33.66 -3.74 5.20
N PHE A 197 33.59 -4.31 4.00
CA PHE A 197 32.51 -5.17 3.57
C PHE A 197 33.05 -6.43 2.88
N VAL A 198 32.52 -7.60 3.23
CA VAL A 198 32.91 -8.87 2.62
C VAL A 198 32.26 -8.96 1.24
N PHE A 199 33.02 -9.26 0.19
CA PHE A 199 32.43 -9.52 -1.12
C PHE A 199 31.66 -10.86 -1.08
N PRO A 200 30.34 -10.88 -1.31
CA PRO A 200 29.55 -12.10 -1.19
C PRO A 200 30.03 -13.23 -2.09
N ASN A 201 30.50 -12.91 -3.30
CA ASN A 201 30.96 -13.91 -4.26
C ASN A 201 32.48 -13.89 -4.42
N LYS A 202 33.02 -12.83 -5.03
CA LYS A 202 34.45 -12.72 -5.35
C LYS A 202 34.91 -11.29 -5.57
N VAL A 203 36.19 -11.09 -5.32
CA VAL A 203 36.91 -9.91 -5.81
C VAL A 203 37.11 -10.06 -7.32
N LEU A 204 36.77 -9.00 -8.06
CA LEU A 204 36.91 -8.91 -9.52
C LEU A 204 38.19 -8.18 -9.94
N GLY A 205 38.64 -7.20 -9.16
CA GLY A 205 39.85 -6.43 -9.45
C GLY A 205 40.37 -5.68 -8.23
N VAL A 206 41.69 -5.50 -8.19
CA VAL A 206 42.38 -4.73 -7.14
C VAL A 206 43.35 -3.78 -7.81
N ILE A 207 43.25 -2.50 -7.48
CA ILE A 207 44.17 -1.46 -7.92
C ILE A 207 44.92 -0.99 -6.67
N PRO A 208 46.15 -1.48 -6.44
CA PRO A 208 46.97 -1.05 -5.32
C PRO A 208 47.46 0.38 -5.55
N LEU A 209 47.61 1.09 -4.45
CA LEU A 209 47.99 2.48 -4.43
C LEU A 209 48.88 2.75 -3.23
N VAL A 210 49.89 3.58 -3.39
CA VAL A 210 50.72 4.05 -2.28
C VAL A 210 50.73 5.57 -2.27
N SER A 211 50.64 6.15 -1.09
CA SER A 211 50.64 7.58 -0.87
C SER A 211 51.51 7.95 0.32
N THR A 212 52.20 9.08 0.18
CA THR A 212 52.93 9.75 1.27
C THR A 212 52.89 11.24 0.96
N THR A 213 52.72 12.02 2.02
CA THR A 213 52.58 13.47 1.95
C THR A 213 53.92 14.13 1.57
N ALA A 214 55.05 13.43 1.81
CA ALA A 214 56.40 13.83 1.40
C ALA A 214 56.66 13.84 -0.13
N TYR A 215 55.85 13.15 -0.94
CA TYR A 215 56.09 12.99 -2.39
C TYR A 215 54.96 13.50 -3.30
N GLY A 216 53.99 14.24 -2.75
CA GLY A 216 53.08 15.09 -3.53
C GLY A 216 52.12 14.38 -4.51
N GLY A 217 51.79 13.11 -4.31
CA GLY A 217 50.86 12.42 -5.20
C GLY A 217 50.47 10.99 -4.81
N VAL A 218 49.55 10.46 -5.60
CA VAL A 218 48.89 9.15 -5.47
C VAL A 218 49.39 8.30 -6.64
N TYR A 219 50.20 7.27 -6.39
CA TYR A 219 50.87 6.51 -7.45
C TYR A 219 50.61 5.00 -7.35
N SER A 220 50.42 4.33 -8.50
CA SER A 220 50.44 2.86 -8.60
C SER A 220 51.86 2.29 -8.41
N ASN A 221 52.89 3.12 -8.68
CA ASN A 221 54.30 2.88 -8.40
C ASN A 221 54.96 4.22 -8.01
N ILE A 222 55.50 4.38 -6.80
CA ILE A 222 56.33 5.56 -6.47
C ILE A 222 57.72 5.31 -7.05
N THR A 223 58.00 5.89 -8.22
CA THR A 223 59.37 6.00 -8.74
C THR A 223 59.85 7.43 -8.51
N GLY A 224 60.53 7.67 -7.38
CA GLY A 224 61.14 8.94 -7.03
C GLY A 224 62.59 8.76 -6.59
N SER A 225 63.42 9.80 -6.83
CA SER A 225 64.89 9.74 -6.92
C SER A 225 65.66 9.30 -5.66
N TYR A 226 65.03 9.14 -4.50
CA TYR A 226 65.66 8.65 -3.28
C TYR A 226 64.61 7.86 -2.47
N ALA A 227 64.73 6.52 -2.47
CA ALA A 227 63.86 5.51 -1.83
C ALA A 227 62.54 5.13 -2.55
N THR A 228 62.63 4.14 -3.44
CA THR A 228 61.52 3.48 -4.15
C THR A 228 60.72 2.58 -3.22
N ALA A 229 59.61 3.06 -2.67
CA ALA A 229 58.57 2.22 -2.09
C ALA A 229 57.60 1.75 -3.18
N ALA A 230 57.77 0.55 -3.72
CA ALA A 230 56.82 -0.02 -4.69
C ALA A 230 55.77 -0.85 -3.96
N CYS A 231 54.49 -0.49 -4.11
CA CYS A 231 53.39 -1.28 -3.59
C CYS A 231 52.75 -2.08 -4.74
N SER A 232 52.67 -3.39 -4.57
CA SER A 232 51.98 -4.29 -5.49
C SER A 232 50.92 -5.10 -4.75
N PHE A 233 49.87 -5.48 -5.48
CA PHE A 233 48.89 -6.43 -4.99
C PHE A 233 49.53 -7.83 -4.93
N ALA A 234 49.45 -8.49 -3.78
CA ALA A 234 50.03 -9.81 -3.59
C ALA A 234 48.95 -10.91 -3.67
N ALA A 235 47.85 -10.77 -2.92
CA ALA A 235 46.77 -11.76 -2.90
C ALA A 235 45.48 -11.21 -2.26
N VAL A 236 44.35 -11.85 -2.55
CA VAL A 236 43.15 -11.79 -1.71
C VAL A 236 43.15 -13.07 -0.86
N ARG A 237 43.02 -12.94 0.47
CA ARG A 237 42.80 -14.09 1.35
C ARG A 237 41.34 -14.13 1.78
N GLY A 238 40.64 -15.19 1.40
CA GLY A 238 39.19 -15.30 1.56
C GLY A 238 38.47 -14.21 0.76
N ASN A 239 37.37 -13.69 1.31
CA ASN A 239 36.56 -12.64 0.66
C ASN A 239 36.64 -11.27 1.38
N ASN A 240 37.54 -11.13 2.37
CA ASN A 240 37.56 -9.96 3.25
C ASN A 240 38.97 -9.42 3.56
N THR A 241 40.05 -9.99 3.01
CA THR A 241 41.41 -9.54 3.32
C THR A 241 42.22 -9.35 2.05
N ILE A 242 42.83 -8.17 1.91
CA ILE A 242 43.77 -7.84 0.85
C ILE A 242 45.18 -7.85 1.40
N VAL A 243 46.08 -8.46 0.64
CA VAL A 243 47.50 -8.53 0.96
C VAL A 243 48.27 -7.70 -0.06
N PHE A 244 49.08 -6.78 0.45
CA PHE A 244 49.97 -5.91 -0.29
C PHE A 244 51.40 -6.38 -0.07
N LYS A 245 52.20 -6.33 -1.13
CA LYS A 245 53.66 -6.42 -1.06
C LYS A 245 54.22 -5.01 -1.22
N VAL A 246 55.01 -4.59 -0.24
CA VAL A 246 55.67 -3.28 -0.22
C VAL A 246 57.17 -3.49 -0.25
N ASP A 247 57.81 -3.12 -1.35
CA ASP A 247 59.26 -3.20 -1.53
C ASP A 247 59.90 -1.85 -1.23
N LYS A 248 60.95 -1.82 -0.42
CA LYS A 248 61.77 -0.61 -0.19
C LYS A 248 63.26 -0.93 -0.21
N PRO A 249 64.16 0.04 -0.43
CA PRO A 249 65.58 -0.18 -0.29
C PRO A 249 65.99 -0.64 1.12
N LEU A 250 67.08 -1.41 1.19
CA LEU A 250 67.59 -2.06 2.41
C LEU A 250 67.72 -1.10 3.61
N ASN A 251 68.15 0.14 3.36
CA ASN A 251 68.48 1.15 4.37
C ASN A 251 67.52 2.34 4.43
N ALA A 252 66.42 2.32 3.67
CA ALA A 252 65.43 3.39 3.70
C ALA A 252 64.40 3.17 4.82
N ALA A 253 64.01 4.22 5.53
CA ALA A 253 62.86 4.23 6.42
C ALA A 253 61.63 4.75 5.67
N PHE A 254 60.43 4.26 5.98
CA PHE A 254 59.20 4.87 5.49
C PHE A 254 58.98 6.21 6.19
N PRO A 255 58.64 7.29 5.46
CA PRO A 255 58.13 8.50 6.05
C PRO A 255 56.98 8.24 7.03
N SER A 256 56.84 9.07 8.06
CA SER A 256 55.86 8.91 9.15
C SER A 256 54.39 9.03 8.71
N ASP A 257 54.15 9.36 7.44
CA ASP A 257 52.86 9.60 6.81
C ASP A 257 52.58 8.62 5.64
N THR A 258 53.37 7.56 5.52
CA THR A 258 53.23 6.61 4.40
C THR A 258 52.04 5.70 4.64
N SER A 259 51.16 5.59 3.65
CA SER A 259 50.05 4.64 3.62
C SER A 259 49.97 3.88 2.32
N VAL A 260 49.45 2.67 2.41
CA VAL A 260 49.09 1.85 1.27
C VAL A 260 47.57 1.75 1.22
N SER A 261 47.01 1.96 0.04
CA SER A 261 45.59 1.84 -0.22
C SER A 261 45.33 0.84 -1.35
N ALA A 262 44.10 0.35 -1.45
CA ALA A 262 43.64 -0.28 -2.69
C ALA A 262 42.21 0.15 -2.98
N LEU A 263 41.93 0.38 -4.26
CA LEU A 263 40.58 0.34 -4.79
C LEU A 263 40.27 -1.10 -5.20
N ILE A 264 39.24 -1.68 -4.60
CA ILE A 264 38.83 -3.06 -4.81
C ILE A 264 37.42 -3.08 -5.39
N ILE A 265 37.24 -3.85 -6.45
CA ILE A 265 35.97 -4.03 -7.13
C ILE A 265 35.60 -5.52 -7.01
N GLY A 266 34.35 -5.81 -6.67
CA GLY A 266 33.88 -7.19 -6.49
C GLY A 266 32.36 -7.31 -6.51
N ARG A 267 31.86 -8.53 -6.38
CA ARG A 267 30.42 -8.88 -6.26
C ARG A 267 30.24 -9.99 -5.26
#